data_AF-A0A8H7ZMT3-F1
#
_entry.id   AF-A0A8H7ZMT3-F1
#
_cell.length_a   1.000
_cell.length_b   1.000
_cell.length_c   1.000
_cell.angle_alpha   90.00
_cell.angle_beta   90.00
_cell.angle_gamma   90.00
#
_symmetry.space_group_name_H-M   'P 1'
#
loop_
_entity.id
_entity.type
_entity.pdbx_description
1 polymer ?
#
loop_
_entity_poly.entity_id
_entity_poly.type
_entity_poly.pdbx_seq_one_letter_code
_entity_poly.pdbx_strand_id
1 'polypeptide(L)'
;DIVQIPSGAFFLVRLEGPRENRECIFKDANATIRRTGTEFQYQLVITRVYDEGEEDLEDEEDEVQDEKTFLIGEELKLHRDHVENCVSFVWSGFDDDTETQYEFVCDINTTAHLANTFELTLLQCLYERKYRRSHFGGTEEEIRALEYKCVPPRPFPLDRLR
;
A
#
# COMPACT_ATOMS: atom_id res chain seq x y z
N ASP A 1 -8.04 3.76 -14.82
CA ASP A 1 -7.05 3.15 -13.91
C ASP A 1 -5.99 2.38 -14.71
N ILE A 2 -4.84 2.08 -14.11
CA ILE A 2 -3.74 1.34 -14.76
C ILE A 2 -3.84 -0.14 -14.42
N VAL A 3 -3.95 -0.46 -13.12
CA VAL A 3 -4.13 -1.82 -12.60
C VAL A 3 -4.89 -1.74 -11.28
N GLN A 4 -5.64 -2.79 -10.97
CA GLN A 4 -6.47 -2.88 -9.78
C GLN A 4 -6.43 -4.29 -9.19
N ILE A 5 -6.37 -4.38 -7.87
CA ILE A 5 -6.69 -5.58 -7.09
C ILE A 5 -8.12 -5.42 -6.60
N PRO A 6 -9.06 -6.30 -7.02
CA PRO A 6 -10.49 -6.06 -6.84
C PRO A 6 -10.98 -6.29 -5.41
N SER A 7 -10.24 -7.06 -4.61
CA SER A 7 -10.66 -7.45 -3.26
C SER A 7 -9.46 -7.65 -2.33
N GLY A 8 -9.63 -7.19 -1.10
CA GLY A 8 -8.68 -7.25 -0.02
C GLY A 8 -9.17 -6.46 1.17
N ALA A 9 -8.36 -6.43 2.23
CA ALA A 9 -8.63 -5.69 3.45
C ALA A 9 -7.55 -4.65 3.68
N PHE A 10 -7.93 -3.49 4.20
CA PHE A 10 -7.06 -2.35 4.41
C PHE A 10 -6.89 -2.04 5.89
N PHE A 11 -5.63 -1.91 6.31
CA PHE A 11 -5.23 -1.75 7.70
C PHE A 11 -4.32 -0.53 7.90
N LEU A 12 -4.42 0.01 9.10
CA LEU A 12 -3.48 0.98 9.67
C LEU A 12 -2.68 0.27 10.75
N VAL A 13 -1.37 0.31 10.63
CA VAL A 13 -0.42 -0.29 11.57
C VAL A 13 0.33 0.84 12.27
N ARG A 14 0.16 0.95 13.59
CA ARG A 14 0.89 1.89 14.44
C ARG A 14 1.98 1.15 15.21
N LEU A 15 3.21 1.61 15.05
CA LEU A 15 4.43 1.08 15.67
C LEU A 15 4.70 1.79 17.01
N GLU A 16 3.68 1.94 17.85
CA GLU A 16 3.78 2.59 19.16
C GLU A 16 4.35 1.62 20.22
N GLY A 17 5.66 1.74 20.50
CA GLY A 17 6.31 0.98 21.58
C GLY A 17 6.52 -0.53 21.29
N PRO A 18 6.48 -1.42 22.30
CA PRO A 18 6.82 -2.84 22.13
C PRO A 18 5.69 -3.69 21.52
N ARG A 19 4.53 -3.11 21.21
CA ARG A 19 3.39 -3.81 20.60
C ARG A 19 2.92 -3.05 19.38
N GLU A 20 2.89 -3.75 18.26
CA GLU A 20 2.22 -3.29 17.05
C GLU A 20 0.71 -3.22 17.29
N ASN A 21 0.10 -2.07 17.00
CA ASN A 21 -1.35 -1.93 16.99
C ASN A 21 -1.83 -1.91 15.52
N ARG A 22 -2.59 -2.93 15.14
CA ARG A 22 -3.10 -3.12 13.78
C ARG A 22 -4.61 -2.92 13.74
N GLU A 23 -5.04 -1.80 13.18
CA GLU A 23 -6.43 -1.38 13.06
C GLU A 23 -6.96 -1.69 11.66
N CYS A 24 -8.12 -2.33 11.56
CA CYS A 24 -8.79 -2.57 10.28
C CYS A 24 -9.60 -1.33 9.88
N ILE A 25 -9.22 -0.69 8.78
CA ILE A 25 -9.88 0.51 8.25
C ILE A 25 -11.02 0.11 7.32
N PHE A 26 -10.75 -0.79 6.36
CA PHE A 26 -11.77 -1.35 5.47
C PHE A 26 -11.65 -2.87 5.48
N LYS A 27 -12.76 -3.55 5.81
CA LYS A 27 -12.81 -5.03 5.76
C LYS A 27 -12.78 -5.53 4.32
N ASP A 28 -13.50 -4.82 3.44
CA ASP A 28 -13.60 -5.10 2.03
C ASP A 28 -13.23 -3.83 1.27
N ALA A 29 -12.17 -3.92 0.47
CA ALA A 29 -11.66 -2.82 -0.31
C ALA A 29 -11.01 -3.30 -1.60
N ASN A 30 -10.94 -2.41 -2.58
CA ASN A 30 -10.08 -2.57 -3.75
C ASN A 30 -8.86 -1.64 -3.64
N ALA A 31 -7.77 -2.05 -4.26
CA ALA A 31 -6.56 -1.25 -4.40
C ALA A 31 -6.29 -0.94 -5.87
N THR A 32 -6.17 0.33 -6.21
CA THR A 32 -6.13 0.80 -7.59
C THR A 32 -4.94 1.74 -7.80
N ILE A 33 -4.17 1.51 -8.86
CA ILE A 33 -3.12 2.43 -9.31
C ILE A 33 -3.67 3.25 -10.47
N ARG A 34 -3.63 4.58 -10.36
CA ARG A 34 -4.13 5.49 -11.39
C ARG A 34 -3.19 6.65 -11.69
N ARG A 35 -3.34 7.19 -12.90
CA ARG A 35 -2.66 8.41 -13.34
C ARG A 35 -3.32 9.62 -12.72
N THR A 36 -2.54 10.63 -12.37
CA THR A 36 -3.08 11.95 -12.06
C THR A 36 -3.13 12.82 -13.31
N GLY A 37 -3.61 14.07 -13.18
CA GLY A 37 -3.54 15.05 -14.26
C GLY A 37 -2.13 15.58 -14.56
N THR A 38 -1.12 15.20 -13.74
CA THR A 38 0.26 15.65 -13.90
C THR A 38 1.13 14.51 -14.43
N GLU A 39 1.98 14.80 -15.42
CA GLU A 39 2.90 13.82 -15.97
C GLU A 39 3.83 13.22 -14.91
N PHE A 40 4.03 11.90 -15.00
CA PHE A 40 4.86 11.12 -14.07
C PHE A 40 4.42 11.19 -12.61
N GLN A 41 3.14 11.49 -12.38
CA GLN A 41 2.52 11.40 -11.07
C GLN A 41 1.41 10.35 -11.08
N TYR A 42 1.45 9.49 -10.08
CA TYR A 42 0.60 8.34 -9.93
C TYR A 42 0.10 8.25 -8.50
N GLN A 43 -1.09 7.68 -8.34
CA GLN A 43 -1.72 7.51 -7.04
C GLN A 43 -2.07 6.04 -6.82
N LEU A 44 -1.80 5.55 -5.60
CA LEU A 44 -2.36 4.34 -5.05
C LEU A 44 -3.63 4.73 -4.30
N VAL A 45 -4.73 4.08 -4.62
CA VAL A 45 -6.04 4.42 -4.08
C VAL A 45 -6.68 3.18 -3.52
N ILE A 46 -7.11 3.27 -2.28
CA ILE A 46 -7.86 2.23 -1.59
C ILE A 46 -9.29 2.70 -1.45
N THR A 47 -10.23 1.94 -2.00
CA THR A 47 -11.66 2.27 -1.96
C THR A 47 -12.41 1.16 -1.26
N ARG A 48 -13.24 1.52 -0.29
CA ARG A 48 -14.15 0.58 0.40
C ARG A 48 -15.12 -0.04 -0.61
N VAL A 49 -15.38 -1.33 -0.47
CA VAL A 49 -16.38 -2.07 -1.24
C VAL A 49 -17.52 -2.42 -0.29
N TYR A 50 -18.74 -2.06 -0.67
CA TYR A 50 -19.96 -2.44 0.05
C TYR A 50 -20.47 -3.79 -0.46
N ASP A 51 -20.94 -4.64 0.43
CA ASP A 51 -21.70 -5.84 0.06
C ASP A 51 -23.19 -5.46 -0.17
N GLU A 52 -23.88 -6.20 -1.05
CA GLU A 52 -25.30 -5.97 -1.39
C GLU A 52 -26.19 -6.18 -0.14
N GLY A 53 -26.48 -5.09 0.58
CA GLY A 53 -27.30 -5.10 1.80
C GLY A 53 -26.74 -4.28 2.98
N GLU A 54 -25.56 -3.68 2.85
CA GLU A 54 -24.98 -2.75 3.85
C GLU A 54 -25.30 -1.26 3.60
N GLU A 55 -26.21 -0.93 2.67
CA GLU A 55 -26.55 0.48 2.33
C GLU A 55 -27.42 1.22 3.38
N ASP A 56 -27.92 0.56 4.44
CA ASP A 56 -29.10 1.06 5.17
C ASP A 56 -28.84 1.60 6.60
N LEU A 57 -27.58 1.84 7.04
CA LEU A 57 -27.30 2.26 8.43
C LEU A 57 -26.23 3.35 8.60
N GLU A 58 -26.00 4.22 7.62
CA GLU A 58 -25.15 5.41 7.85
C GLU A 58 -26.04 6.60 8.27
N ASP A 59 -26.20 6.76 9.60
CA ASP A 59 -26.72 7.98 10.22
C ASP A 59 -25.88 9.19 9.74
N GLU A 60 -26.56 10.26 9.32
CA GLU A 60 -26.10 11.45 8.58
C GLU A 60 -24.95 12.30 9.19
N GLU A 61 -24.15 11.82 10.16
CA GLU A 61 -23.20 12.69 10.89
C GLU A 61 -21.70 12.38 10.74
N ASP A 62 -21.29 11.25 10.18
CA ASP A 62 -19.86 10.99 9.87
C ASP A 62 -19.67 10.69 8.38
N GLU A 63 -19.21 11.68 7.60
CA GLU A 63 -18.61 11.47 6.27
C GLU A 63 -17.34 10.62 6.43
N VAL A 64 -17.48 9.32 6.69
CA VAL A 64 -16.38 8.37 6.61
C VAL A 64 -15.89 8.38 5.17
N GLN A 65 -14.67 8.88 4.95
CA GLN A 65 -14.09 8.85 3.61
C GLN A 65 -13.91 7.40 3.16
N ASP A 66 -14.77 6.95 2.25
CA ASP A 66 -14.72 5.60 1.65
C ASP A 66 -13.55 5.41 0.68
N GLU A 67 -12.71 6.43 0.54
CA GLU A 67 -11.53 6.42 -0.31
C GLU A 67 -10.32 6.99 0.44
N LYS A 68 -9.18 6.30 0.34
CA LYS A 68 -7.87 6.82 0.74
C LYS A 68 -6.92 6.82 -0.44
N THR A 69 -6.33 7.98 -0.70
CA THR A 69 -5.42 8.20 -1.82
C THR A 69 -4.02 8.52 -1.32
N PHE A 70 -3.02 7.84 -1.89
CA PHE A 70 -1.60 7.97 -1.57
C PHE A 70 -0.82 8.29 -2.85
N LEU A 71 0.05 9.28 -2.80
CA LEU A 71 0.91 9.63 -3.92
C LEU A 71 2.05 8.61 -4.01
N ILE A 72 2.19 7.93 -5.15
CA ILE A 72 3.25 6.94 -5.34
C ILE A 72 4.58 7.68 -5.50
N GLY A 73 5.51 7.39 -4.60
CA GLY A 73 6.85 7.98 -4.55
C GLY A 73 7.78 7.18 -3.63
N GLU A 74 9.09 7.43 -3.71
CA GLU A 74 10.09 6.73 -2.87
C GLU A 74 9.85 7.00 -1.38
N GLU A 75 9.25 8.15 -1.05
CA GLU A 75 8.83 8.53 0.30
C GLU A 75 7.87 7.53 0.93
N LEU A 76 7.03 6.86 0.12
CA LEU A 76 6.02 5.92 0.58
C LEU A 76 6.66 4.60 1.05
N LYS A 77 7.91 4.31 0.67
CA LYS A 77 8.64 3.06 1.02
C LYS A 77 7.78 1.80 0.79
N LEU A 78 7.00 1.82 -0.28
CA LEU A 78 6.07 0.75 -0.58
C LEU A 78 6.86 -0.52 -0.91
N HIS A 79 6.48 -1.62 -0.26
CA HIS A 79 7.02 -2.94 -0.52
C HIS A 79 5.93 -4.00 -0.42
N ARG A 80 6.24 -5.17 -0.99
CA ARG A 80 5.45 -6.37 -0.88
C ARG A 80 5.81 -7.11 0.41
N ASP A 81 4.80 -7.63 1.09
CA ASP A 81 4.93 -8.54 2.22
C ASP A 81 3.89 -9.68 2.11
N HIS A 82 3.77 -10.50 3.15
CA HIS A 82 2.86 -11.62 3.23
C HIS A 82 2.22 -11.73 4.61
N VAL A 83 0.89 -11.83 4.64
CA VAL A 83 0.10 -12.08 5.86
C VAL A 83 -0.69 -13.36 5.68
N GLU A 84 -0.47 -14.35 6.55
CA GLU A 84 -1.21 -15.62 6.55
C GLU A 84 -1.28 -16.33 5.17
N ASN A 85 -0.21 -16.21 4.37
CA ASN A 85 -0.06 -16.69 2.98
C ASN A 85 -0.74 -15.83 1.90
N CYS A 86 -1.45 -14.77 2.27
CA CYS A 86 -1.95 -13.76 1.33
C CYS A 86 -0.84 -12.75 1.03
N VAL A 87 -0.81 -12.22 -0.20
CA VAL A 87 0.12 -11.13 -0.55
C VAL A 87 -0.39 -9.85 0.11
N SER A 88 0.49 -9.09 0.76
CA SER A 88 0.16 -7.74 1.23
C SER A 88 1.09 -6.70 0.61
N PHE A 89 0.60 -5.46 0.55
CA PHE A 89 1.38 -4.29 0.17
C PHE A 89 1.42 -3.35 1.35
N VAL A 90 2.63 -2.99 1.80
CA VAL A 90 2.86 -2.20 3.00
C VAL A 90 3.58 -0.92 2.62
N TRP A 91 3.17 0.21 3.19
CA TRP A 91 3.77 1.51 2.90
C TRP A 91 3.69 2.48 4.08
N SER A 92 4.59 3.45 4.14
CA SER A 92 4.65 4.46 5.20
C SER A 92 3.54 5.51 5.04
N GLY A 93 3.02 6.00 6.17
CA GLY A 93 2.17 7.19 6.18
C GLY A 93 2.93 8.42 5.69
N PHE A 94 2.18 9.36 5.09
CA PHE A 94 2.73 10.58 4.46
C PHE A 94 3.19 11.64 5.47
N ASP A 95 3.05 11.37 6.77
CA ASP A 95 3.43 12.28 7.83
C ASP A 95 4.82 11.90 8.35
N ASP A 96 5.62 12.89 8.75
CA ASP A 96 6.99 12.75 9.28
C ASP A 96 7.07 11.89 10.56
N ASP A 97 5.91 11.38 11.00
CA ASP A 97 5.71 10.42 12.05
C ASP A 97 6.09 9.00 11.59
N THR A 98 7.28 8.58 12.00
CA THR A 98 7.87 7.27 11.66
C THR A 98 7.10 6.08 12.22
N GLU A 99 6.02 6.31 12.97
CA GLU A 99 5.32 5.28 13.73
C GLU A 99 4.07 4.76 13.02
N THR A 100 3.76 5.19 11.79
CA THR A 100 2.56 4.76 11.07
C THR A 100 2.85 4.12 9.70
N GLN A 101 2.30 2.93 9.50
CA GLN A 101 2.29 2.18 8.24
C GLN A 101 0.86 1.84 7.84
N TYR A 102 0.64 1.73 6.54
CA TYR A 102 -0.59 1.24 5.95
C TYR A 102 -0.31 -0.11 5.30
N GLU A 103 -1.28 -1.01 5.38
CA GLU A 103 -1.18 -2.33 4.79
C GLU A 103 -2.47 -2.66 4.04
N PHE A 104 -2.33 -3.08 2.78
CA PHE A 104 -3.40 -3.69 2.02
C PHE A 104 -3.12 -5.18 1.85
N VAL A 105 -3.93 -6.02 2.50
CA VAL A 105 -3.85 -7.49 2.38
C VAL A 105 -4.78 -7.92 1.25
N CYS A 106 -4.23 -8.56 0.22
CA CYS A 106 -5.02 -9.06 -0.89
C CYS A 106 -5.90 -10.24 -0.43
N ASP A 107 -7.07 -10.39 -1.06
CA ASP A 107 -7.90 -11.58 -0.84
C ASP A 107 -7.14 -12.87 -1.22
N ILE A 108 -7.47 -13.97 -0.56
CA ILE A 108 -6.84 -15.29 -0.78
C ILE A 108 -6.99 -15.78 -2.22
N ASN A 109 -8.01 -15.35 -2.94
CA ASN A 109 -8.23 -15.70 -4.35
C ASN A 109 -7.44 -14.83 -5.32
N THR A 110 -6.71 -13.83 -4.82
CA THR A 110 -5.86 -12.97 -5.66
C THR A 110 -4.76 -13.79 -6.30
N THR A 111 -4.78 -13.84 -7.63
CA THR A 111 -3.77 -14.61 -8.37
C THR A 111 -2.38 -14.00 -8.22
N ALA A 112 -1.36 -14.87 -8.17
CA ALA A 112 0.03 -14.43 -8.14
C ALA A 112 0.39 -13.54 -9.35
N HIS A 113 -0.21 -13.80 -10.51
CA HIS A 113 -0.03 -12.97 -11.70
C HIS A 113 -0.52 -11.53 -11.47
N LEU A 114 -1.73 -11.36 -10.91
CA LEU A 114 -2.28 -10.04 -10.64
C LEU A 114 -1.42 -9.28 -9.60
N ALA A 115 -1.03 -9.94 -8.51
CA ALA A 115 -0.17 -9.35 -7.50
C ALA A 115 1.19 -8.91 -8.07
N ASN A 116 1.81 -9.75 -8.91
CA ASN A 116 3.09 -9.42 -9.56
C ASN A 116 2.94 -8.27 -10.57
N THR A 117 1.85 -8.23 -11.34
CA THR A 117 1.57 -7.12 -12.26
C THR A 117 1.34 -5.83 -11.48
N PHE A 118 0.65 -5.88 -10.34
CA PHE A 118 0.42 -4.72 -9.48
C PHE A 118 1.75 -4.17 -8.93
N GLU A 119 2.59 -5.04 -8.36
CA GLU A 119 3.94 -4.69 -7.88
C GLU A 119 4.81 -4.08 -8.98
N LEU A 120 4.89 -4.72 -10.15
CA LEU A 120 5.68 -4.22 -11.27
C LEU A 120 5.19 -2.85 -11.74
N THR A 121 3.86 -2.65 -11.78
CA THR A 121 3.27 -1.35 -12.14
C THR A 121 3.65 -0.27 -11.11
N LEU A 122 3.68 -0.58 -9.81
CA LEU A 122 4.15 0.35 -8.79
C LEU A 122 5.60 0.76 -9.04
N LEU A 123 6.48 -0.20 -9.29
CA LEU A 123 7.89 0.07 -9.56
C LEU A 123 8.08 0.90 -10.84
N GLN A 124 7.29 0.63 -11.89
CA GLN A 124 7.26 1.45 -13.10
C GLN A 124 6.82 2.89 -12.79
N CYS A 125 5.73 3.08 -12.03
CA CYS A 125 5.27 4.40 -11.62
C CYS A 125 6.32 5.16 -10.79
N LEU A 126 7.01 4.47 -9.88
CA LEU A 126 8.12 5.01 -9.09
C LEU A 126 9.28 5.45 -9.99
N TYR A 127 9.66 4.60 -10.93
CA TYR A 127 10.72 4.89 -11.90
C TYR A 127 10.41 6.15 -12.69
N GLU A 128 9.19 6.24 -13.22
CA GLU A 128 8.79 7.38 -14.03
C GLU A 128 8.79 8.68 -13.24
N ARG A 129 8.30 8.66 -12.00
CA ARG A 129 8.33 9.82 -11.11
C ARG A 129 9.76 10.25 -10.76
N LYS A 130 10.63 9.28 -10.45
CA LYS A 130 12.02 9.51 -10.04
C LYS A 130 12.86 10.10 -11.17
N TYR A 131 12.79 9.49 -12.35
CA TYR A 131 13.62 9.88 -13.49
C TYR A 131 12.95 10.86 -14.45
N ARG A 132 11.67 11.17 -14.23
CA ARG A 132 10.85 12.03 -15.10
C ARG A 132 10.93 11.59 -16.57
N ARG A 133 10.91 10.27 -16.79
CA ARG A 133 10.98 9.63 -18.11
C ARG A 133 10.10 8.39 -18.14
N SER A 134 9.63 8.02 -19.32
CA SER A 134 8.85 6.79 -19.52
C SER A 134 9.62 5.54 -19.10
N HIS A 135 8.95 4.61 -18.43
CA HIS A 135 9.54 3.33 -18.03
C HIS A 135 9.85 2.41 -19.22
N PHE A 136 9.28 2.67 -20.41
CA PHE A 136 9.57 1.90 -21.63
C PHE A 136 11.05 1.95 -22.05
N GLY A 137 11.81 2.95 -21.59
CA GLY A 137 13.25 3.05 -21.84
C GLY A 137 14.13 2.46 -20.72
N GLY A 138 13.54 1.97 -19.63
CA GLY A 138 14.26 1.39 -18.50
C GLY A 138 14.39 -0.13 -18.62
N THR A 139 15.48 -0.69 -18.09
CA THR A 139 15.61 -2.15 -18.00
C THR A 139 14.84 -2.68 -16.79
N GLU A 140 14.46 -3.96 -16.81
CA GLU A 140 13.81 -4.59 -15.67
C GLU A 140 14.68 -4.52 -14.41
N GLU A 141 16.01 -4.59 -14.54
CA GLU A 141 16.92 -4.44 -13.40
C GLU A 141 16.88 -3.03 -12.81
N GLU A 142 16.80 -1.98 -13.63
CA GLU A 142 16.68 -0.60 -13.14
C GLU A 142 15.37 -0.39 -12.37
N ILE A 143 14.27 -0.97 -12.87
CA ILE A 143 12.96 -0.89 -12.24
C ILE A 143 12.95 -1.65 -10.91
N ARG A 144 13.48 -2.88 -10.90
CA ARG A 144 13.59 -3.71 -9.69
C ARG A 144 14.55 -3.14 -8.65
N ALA A 145 15.57 -2.37 -9.05
CA ALA A 145 16.47 -1.70 -8.12
C ALA A 145 15.78 -0.64 -7.24
N LEU A 146 14.57 -0.21 -7.60
CA LEU A 146 13.75 0.71 -6.80
C LEU A 146 12.93 0.01 -5.71
N GLU A 147 12.95 -1.32 -5.66
CA GLU A 147 12.28 -2.08 -4.61
C GLU A 147 12.81 -1.66 -3.23
N TYR A 148 11.88 -1.26 -2.36
CA TYR A 148 12.23 -0.91 -1.00
C TYR A 148 12.66 -2.17 -0.24
N LYS A 149 13.91 -2.20 0.20
CA LYS A 149 14.43 -3.25 1.07
C LYS A 149 14.14 -2.87 2.51
N CYS A 150 13.07 -3.42 3.08
CA CYS A 150 12.78 -3.29 4.50
C CYS A 150 13.99 -3.80 5.29
N VAL A 151 14.70 -2.88 5.96
CA VAL A 151 15.78 -3.24 6.86
C VAL A 151 15.10 -3.73 8.14
N PRO A 152 15.30 -5.00 8.57
CA PRO A 152 14.68 -5.47 9.80
C PRO A 152 15.07 -4.53 10.94
N PRO A 153 14.13 -4.19 11.86
CA PRO A 153 14.45 -3.35 12.99
C PRO A 153 15.66 -3.96 13.70
N ARG A 154 16.65 -3.12 14.03
CA ARG A 154 17.82 -3.60 14.75
C ARG A 154 17.33 -4.36 15.98
N PRO A 155 17.80 -5.60 16.22
CA PRO A 155 17.37 -6.36 17.37
C PRO A 155 17.58 -5.49 18.62
N PHE A 156 16.54 -5.39 19.46
CA PHE A 156 16.67 -4.70 20.74
C PHE A 156 17.87 -5.29 21.48
N PRO A 157 18.86 -4.48 21.89
CA PRO A 157 20.00 -5.00 22.64
C PRO A 157 19.48 -5.60 23.95
N LEU A 158 19.60 -6.91 24.08
CA LEU A 158 19.17 -7.70 25.26
C LEU A 158 19.92 -7.28 26.54
N ASP A 159 20.96 -6.45 26.43
CA ASP A 159 21.75 -5.94 27.55
C ASP A 159 21.03 -4.90 28.43
N ARG A 160 19.82 -4.44 28.05
CA ARG A 160 19.01 -3.52 28.86
C ARG A 160 17.90 -4.19 29.68
N LEU A 161 17.79 -5.51 29.63
CA LEU A 161 16.95 -6.31 30.53
C LEU A 161 17.80 -6.81 31.70
N ARG A 162 18.22 -5.90 32.59
CA ARG A 162 18.78 -6.23 33.90
C ARG A 162 18.40 -5.22 34.96
#